data_AF-A0A852VV40-F1
#
_entry.id   AF-A0A852VV40-F1
#
_cell.length_a   1.000
_cell.length_b   1.000
_cell.length_c   1.000
_cell.angle_alpha   90.00
_cell.angle_beta   90.00
_cell.angle_gamma   90.00
#
_symmetry.space_group_name_H-M   'P 1'
#
loop_
_entity.id
_entity.type
_entity.pdbx_description
1 polymer ?
#
loop_
_entity_poly.entity_id
_entity_poly.type
_entity_poly.pdbx_seq_one_letter_code
_entity_poly.pdbx_strand_id
1 'polypeptide(L)'
;MSNTSAPNTTPATTAAFHTQAMLSFGVSLAAVVVGTVYLPVDGWVKAFLAIAVLYAITSAFTLAKCVRDRQDSLTVVNRVDQARMEKLLAEHDPFRAVA
;
A
#
# COMPACT_ATOMS: atom_id res chain seq x y z
N MET A 1 -10.52 26.97 23.68
CA MET A 1 -11.19 25.93 22.86
C MET A 1 -10.10 24.99 22.34
N SER A 2 -9.90 23.85 23.01
CA SER A 2 -8.83 22.89 22.74
C SER A 2 -9.29 21.83 21.73
N ASN A 3 -8.89 21.96 20.46
CA ASN A 3 -9.00 20.86 19.51
C ASN A 3 -7.74 20.01 19.62
N THR A 4 -7.77 19.03 20.51
CA THR A 4 -6.79 17.94 20.58
C THR A 4 -6.96 17.09 19.32
N SER A 5 -6.12 17.34 18.31
CA SER A 5 -5.97 16.44 17.16
C SER A 5 -5.35 15.14 17.65
N ALA A 6 -6.17 14.13 17.91
CA ALA A 6 -5.71 12.80 18.26
C ALA A 6 -4.73 12.28 17.17
N PRO A 7 -3.64 11.60 17.55
CA PRO A 7 -2.74 11.01 16.57
C PRO A 7 -3.50 9.96 15.75
N ASN A 8 -3.59 10.15 14.44
CA ASN A 8 -4.12 9.15 13.52
C ASN A 8 -3.16 7.95 13.48
N THR A 9 -3.31 7.01 14.41
CA THR A 9 -2.66 5.71 14.33
C THR A 9 -3.37 4.88 13.26
N THR A 10 -2.86 4.90 12.03
CA THR A 10 -3.31 3.97 10.99
C THR A 10 -3.18 2.54 11.53
N PRO A 11 -4.27 1.78 11.67
CA PRO A 11 -4.20 0.43 12.22
C PRO A 11 -3.32 -0.42 11.30
N ALA A 12 -2.28 -1.04 11.88
CA ALA A 12 -1.43 -1.96 11.15
C ALA A 12 -2.26 -3.16 10.67
N THR A 13 -2.11 -3.52 9.40
CA THR A 13 -2.73 -4.72 8.85
C THR A 13 -2.17 -5.93 9.61
N THR A 14 -3.03 -6.70 10.26
CA THR A 14 -2.61 -7.88 11.03
C THR A 14 -1.99 -8.91 10.08
N ALA A 15 -0.88 -9.55 10.50
CA ALA A 15 -0.17 -10.56 9.70
C ALA A 15 -1.10 -11.66 9.13
N ALA A 16 -2.14 -12.04 9.88
CA ALA A 16 -3.16 -13.00 9.46
C ALA A 16 -3.92 -12.57 8.19
N PHE A 17 -4.33 -11.31 8.08
CA PHE A 17 -5.02 -10.78 6.89
C PHE A 17 -4.08 -10.73 5.67
N HIS A 18 -2.80 -10.42 5.89
CA HIS A 18 -1.81 -10.44 4.81
C HIS A 18 -1.63 -11.86 4.25
N THR A 19 -1.47 -12.85 5.12
CA THR A 19 -1.34 -14.25 4.69
C THR A 19 -2.60 -14.76 3.98
N GLN A 20 -3.79 -14.39 4.45
CA GLN A 20 -5.05 -14.73 3.78
C GLN A 20 -5.11 -14.12 2.37
N ALA A 21 -4.72 -12.85 2.22
CA ALA A 21 -4.69 -12.20 0.92
C ALA A 21 -3.77 -12.94 -0.07
N MET A 22 -2.57 -13.33 0.36
CA MET A 22 -1.64 -14.11 -0.47
C MET A 22 -2.20 -15.47 -0.87
N LEU A 23 -2.85 -16.18 0.07
CA LEU A 23 -3.53 -17.44 -0.23
C LEU A 23 -4.68 -17.26 -1.24
N SER A 24 -5.53 -16.24 -1.04
CA SER A 24 -6.64 -15.96 -1.96
C SER A 24 -6.17 -15.60 -3.36
N PHE A 25 -5.06 -14.87 -3.47
CA PHE A 25 -4.43 -14.56 -4.74
C PHE A 25 -3.88 -15.82 -5.42
N GLY A 26 -3.25 -16.73 -4.67
CA GLY A 26 -2.79 -18.03 -5.18
C GLY A 26 -3.94 -18.89 -5.72
N VAL A 27 -5.07 -18.96 -5.00
CA VAL A 27 -6.27 -19.68 -5.44
C VAL A 27 -6.84 -19.06 -6.73
N SER A 28 -6.91 -17.73 -6.80
CA SER A 28 -7.36 -17.02 -8.00
C SER A 28 -6.45 -17.30 -9.21
N LEU A 29 -5.13 -17.24 -9.02
CA LEU A 29 -4.17 -17.55 -10.07
C LEU A 29 -4.31 -18.99 -10.57
N ALA A 30 -4.48 -19.95 -9.66
CA ALA A 30 -4.75 -21.35 -10.02
C ALA A 30 -6.04 -21.49 -10.82
N ALA A 31 -7.12 -20.81 -10.42
CA ALA A 31 -8.39 -20.83 -11.13
C ALA A 31 -8.25 -20.28 -12.57
N VAL A 32 -7.49 -19.22 -12.78
CA VAL A 32 -7.22 -18.66 -14.13
C VAL A 32 -6.41 -19.64 -14.98
N VAL A 33 -5.39 -20.28 -14.40
CA VAL A 33 -4.59 -21.29 -15.11
C VAL A 33 -5.44 -22.48 -15.52
N VAL A 34 -6.23 -23.03 -14.58
CA VAL A 34 -7.17 -24.14 -14.86
C VAL A 34 -8.16 -23.71 -15.95
N GLY A 35 -8.77 -22.54 -15.83
CA GLY A 35 -9.69 -22.02 -16.84
C GLY A 35 -9.06 -21.90 -18.23
N THR A 36 -7.82 -21.44 -18.30
CA THR A 36 -7.08 -21.31 -19.57
C THR A 36 -6.75 -22.68 -20.19
N VAL A 37 -6.40 -23.68 -19.37
CA VAL A 37 -6.11 -25.05 -19.85
C VAL A 37 -7.36 -25.74 -20.39
N TYR A 38 -8.47 -25.67 -19.65
CA TYR A 38 -9.75 -26.31 -20.01
C TYR A 38 -10.51 -25.59 -21.12
N LEU A 39 -10.10 -24.38 -21.51
CA LEU A 39 -10.74 -23.63 -22.60
C LEU A 39 -10.59 -24.38 -23.94
N PRO A 40 -11.68 -24.68 -24.68
CA PRO A 40 -11.60 -25.39 -25.96
C PRO A 40 -11.26 -24.43 -27.11
N VAL A 41 -10.05 -23.88 -27.10
CA VAL A 41 -9.51 -22.97 -28.12
C VAL A 41 -8.14 -23.43 -28.60
N ASP A 42 -7.67 -22.83 -29.70
CA ASP A 42 -6.34 -23.08 -30.25
C ASP A 42 -5.22 -22.78 -29.23
N GLY A 43 -4.13 -23.56 -29.29
CA GLY A 43 -2.99 -23.41 -28.39
C GLY A 43 -2.35 -22.02 -28.43
N TRP A 44 -2.35 -21.37 -29.60
CA TRP A 44 -1.85 -20.01 -29.76
C TRP A 44 -2.66 -19.00 -28.95
N VAL A 45 -4.00 -19.12 -28.97
CA VAL A 45 -4.90 -18.25 -28.21
C VAL A 45 -4.70 -18.44 -26.71
N LYS A 46 -4.49 -19.69 -26.25
CA LYS A 46 -4.17 -19.98 -24.84
C LYS A 46 -2.86 -19.32 -24.42
N ALA A 47 -1.82 -19.41 -25.26
CA ALA A 47 -0.51 -18.81 -24.96
C ALA A 47 -0.60 -17.28 -24.86
N PHE A 48 -1.31 -16.63 -25.79
CA PHE A 48 -1.56 -15.19 -25.73
C PHE A 48 -2.28 -14.79 -24.44
N LEU A 49 -3.34 -15.51 -24.07
CA LEU A 49 -4.14 -15.24 -22.88
C LEU A 49 -3.30 -15.44 -21.60
N ALA A 50 -2.49 -16.49 -21.54
CA ALA A 50 -1.57 -16.75 -20.44
C ALA A 50 -0.56 -15.61 -20.26
N ILE A 51 0.10 -15.17 -21.34
CA ILE A 51 1.08 -14.06 -21.27
C ILE A 51 0.40 -12.75 -20.89
N ALA A 52 -0.77 -12.46 -21.46
CA ALA A 52 -1.54 -11.25 -21.15
C ALA A 52 -1.90 -11.19 -19.66
N VAL A 53 -2.40 -12.29 -19.08
CA VAL A 53 -2.72 -12.39 -17.64
C VAL A 53 -1.46 -12.23 -16.80
N LEU A 54 -0.37 -12.94 -17.12
CA LEU A 54 0.89 -12.86 -16.37
C LEU A 54 1.45 -11.44 -16.36
N TYR A 55 1.43 -10.75 -17.49
CA TYR A 55 1.91 -9.38 -17.60
C TYR A 55 1.00 -8.38 -16.86
N ALA A 56 -0.33 -8.55 -16.96
CA ALA A 56 -1.30 -7.75 -16.21
C ALA A 56 -1.09 -7.88 -14.69
N ILE A 57 -0.90 -9.09 -14.19
CA ILE A 57 -0.60 -9.35 -12.77
C ILE A 57 0.72 -8.70 -12.37
N THR A 58 1.78 -8.87 -13.17
CA THR A 58 3.11 -8.32 -12.89
C THR A 58 3.07 -6.79 -12.80
N SER A 59 2.44 -6.13 -13.77
CA SER A 59 2.27 -4.68 -13.80
C SER A 59 1.40 -4.16 -12.67
N ALA A 60 0.33 -4.86 -12.29
CA ALA A 60 -0.49 -4.52 -11.14
C ALA A 60 0.31 -4.56 -9.83
N PHE A 61 1.17 -5.57 -9.62
CA PHE A 61 2.04 -5.63 -8.44
C PHE A 61 3.09 -4.52 -8.42
N THR A 62 3.66 -4.15 -9.57
CA THR A 62 4.58 -3.02 -9.67
C THR A 62 3.88 -1.72 -9.31
N LEU A 63 2.68 -1.49 -9.86
CA LEU A 63 1.88 -0.32 -9.53
C LEU A 63 1.51 -0.28 -8.03
N ALA A 64 1.15 -1.43 -7.45
CA ALA A 64 0.87 -1.54 -6.02
C ALA A 64 2.08 -1.17 -5.14
N LYS A 65 3.31 -1.55 -5.56
CA LYS A 65 4.54 -1.11 -4.89
C LYS A 65 4.69 0.41 -5.00
N CYS A 66 4.57 0.99 -6.20
CA CYS A 66 4.67 2.44 -6.38
C CYS A 66 3.67 3.21 -5.51
N VAL A 67 2.45 2.70 -5.36
CA VAL A 67 1.43 3.30 -4.49
C VAL A 67 1.84 3.22 -3.01
N ARG A 68 2.35 2.07 -2.55
CA ARG A 68 2.85 1.91 -1.18
C ARG A 68 4.06 2.81 -0.90
N ASP A 69 5.03 2.83 -1.81
CA ASP A 69 6.23 3.66 -1.71
C ASP A 69 5.86 5.16 -1.61
N ARG A 70 4.80 5.57 -2.30
CA ARG A 70 4.23 6.92 -2.19
C ARG A 70 3.58 7.19 -0.83
N GLN A 71 2.89 6.22 -0.24
CA GLN A 71 2.29 6.36 1.11
C GLN A 71 3.37 6.44 2.20
N ASP A 72 4.42 5.64 2.08
CA ASP A 72 5.53 5.61 3.03
C ASP A 72 6.32 6.91 3.00
N SER A 73 6.64 7.42 1.80
CA SER A 73 7.33 8.71 1.64
C SER A 73 6.54 9.89 2.23
N LEU A 74 5.23 9.96 2.00
CA LEU A 74 4.37 11.00 2.60
C LEU A 74 4.34 10.92 4.13
N THR A 75 4.31 9.71 4.69
CA THR A 75 4.30 9.51 6.15
C THR A 75 5.61 9.98 6.79
N VAL A 76 6.75 9.72 6.15
CA VAL A 76 8.07 10.17 6.64
C VAL A 76 8.19 11.69 6.63
N VAL A 77 7.77 12.35 5.54
CA VAL A 77 7.79 13.82 5.43
C VAL A 77 6.96 14.46 6.54
N ASN A 78 5.73 13.98 6.76
CA ASN A 78 4.86 14.52 7.81
C ASN A 78 5.48 14.42 9.22
N ARG A 79 6.21 13.34 9.53
CA ARG A 79 6.89 13.18 10.82
C ARG A 79 8.05 14.16 11.00
N VAL A 80 8.81 14.42 9.93
CA VAL A 80 9.91 15.39 9.95
C VAL A 80 9.36 16.80 10.12
N ASP A 81 8.31 17.15 9.40
CA ASP A 81 7.66 18.46 9.53
C ASP A 81 7.13 18.68 10.94
N GLN A 82 6.47 17.67 11.54
CA GLN A 82 6.03 17.76 12.94
C GLN A 82 7.20 17.99 13.91
N ALA A 83 8.29 17.23 13.79
CA ALA A 83 9.46 17.40 14.66
C ALA A 83 10.14 18.77 14.45
N ARG A 84 10.14 19.29 13.22
CA ARG A 84 10.66 20.63 12.91
C ARG A 84 9.78 21.72 13.51
N MET A 85 8.46 21.59 13.38
CA MET A 85 7.51 22.53 14.00
C MET A 85 7.63 22.51 15.52
N GLU A 86 7.77 21.34 16.14
CA GLU A 86 7.97 21.21 17.59
C GLU A 86 9.28 21.86 18.05
N LYS A 87 10.37 21.72 17.28
CA LYS A 87 11.62 22.42 17.55
C LYS A 87 11.49 23.94 17.44
N LEU A 88 10.79 24.44 16.42
CA LEU A 88 10.54 25.87 16.25
C LEU A 88 9.71 26.44 17.41
N LEU A 89 8.68 25.72 17.86
CA LEU A 89 7.88 26.08 19.03
C LEU A 89 8.68 26.03 20.33
N ALA A 90 9.63 25.10 20.47
CA ALA A 90 10.50 25.02 21.64
C ALA A 90 11.57 26.12 21.67
N GLU A 91 12.11 26.52 20.51
CA GLU A 91 13.11 27.59 20.40
C GLU A 91 12.47 28.99 20.48
N HIS A 92 11.26 29.15 19.96
CA HIS A 92 10.45 30.35 20.14
C HIS A 92 9.28 30.02 21.07
N ASP A 93 9.51 30.10 22.39
CA ASP A 93 8.46 29.93 23.40
C ASP A 93 7.79 31.29 23.73
N PRO A 94 6.68 31.65 23.05
CA PRO A 94 5.98 32.91 23.31
C PRO A 94 5.31 32.95 24.70
N PHE A 95 5.20 31.82 25.43
CA PHE A 95 4.54 31.77 26.73
C PHE A 95 5.45 32.12 27.90
N ARG A 96 6.77 32.13 27.69
CA ARG A 96 7.74 32.58 28.72
C ARG A 96 7.85 34.11 28.82
N ALA A 97 7.36 34.85 27.83
CA ALA A 97 7.37 36.31 27.83
C ALA A 97 6.18 36.95 28.58
N VAL A 98 5.24 36.15 29.09
CA VAL A 98 4.05 36.60 29.86
C VAL A 98 4.00 35.89 31.21
N ALA A 99 5.10 35.99 31.98
CA ALA A 99 5.17 35.65 33.40
C ALA A 99 6.04 36.68 34.13
#